data_AF-A0A960IZG4-F1
#
_entry.id   AF-A0A960IZG4-F1
#
_cell.length_a   1.000
_cell.length_b   1.000
_cell.length_c   1.000
_cell.angle_alpha   90.00
_cell.angle_beta   90.00
_cell.angle_gamma   90.00
#
_symmetry.space_group_name_H-M   'P 1'
#
loop_
_entity.id
_entity.type
_entity.pdbx_description
1 polymer ?
#
loop_
_entity_poly.entity_id
_entity_poly.type
_entity_poly.pdbx_seq_one_letter_code
_entity_poly.pdbx_strand_id
1 'polypeptide(L)'
;MFDPVAELAVGVKELAAEERGGWSGAAHADRLAGLLGVRERWEVEVVRAVAGWDDAQAWALDGALTPVSWITARFPIARPDARRMVDLAGVYRRHPQIAAALDGADITLLHLRHLA
;
A
#
# COMPACT_ATOMS: atom_id res chain seq x y z
N MET A 1 -3.87 -20.89 -10.82
CA MET A 1 -2.84 -20.02 -10.22
C MET A 1 -3.56 -19.12 -9.24
N PHE A 2 -3.13 -19.07 -7.98
CA PHE A 2 -3.72 -18.23 -6.95
C PHE A 2 -3.28 -16.78 -7.16
N ASP A 3 -4.21 -15.83 -7.25
CA ASP A 3 -3.92 -14.39 -7.32
C ASP A 3 -4.36 -13.72 -6.01
N PRO A 4 -3.41 -13.35 -5.13
CA PRO A 4 -3.72 -12.71 -3.86
C PRO A 4 -4.52 -11.40 -3.99
N VAL A 5 -4.32 -10.64 -5.08
CA VAL A 5 -5.05 -9.37 -5.28
C VAL A 5 -6.51 -9.63 -5.64
N ALA A 6 -6.77 -10.68 -6.43
CA ALA A 6 -8.13 -11.10 -6.73
C ALA A 6 -8.88 -11.56 -5.48
N GLU A 7 -8.24 -12.33 -4.59
CA GLU A 7 -8.83 -12.75 -3.31
C GLU A 7 -9.09 -11.57 -2.37
N LEU A 8 -8.17 -10.61 -2.29
CA LEU A 8 -8.41 -9.36 -1.54
C LEU A 8 -9.64 -8.61 -2.07
N ALA A 9 -9.81 -8.55 -3.40
CA ALA A 9 -10.98 -7.92 -3.99
C ALA A 9 -12.29 -8.64 -3.64
N VAL A 10 -12.26 -9.97 -3.45
CA VAL A 10 -13.40 -10.74 -2.92
C VAL A 10 -13.65 -10.38 -1.45
N GLY A 11 -12.61 -10.41 -0.60
CA GLY A 11 -12.73 -10.06 0.82
C GLY A 11 -13.24 -8.63 1.05
N VAL A 12 -12.87 -7.68 0.19
CA VAL A 12 -13.42 -6.31 0.22
C VAL A 12 -14.92 -6.29 -0.08
N LYS A 13 -15.41 -7.13 -1.00
CA LYS A 13 -16.85 -7.26 -1.27
C LYS A 13 -17.60 -7.84 -0.07
N GLU A 14 -17.03 -8.85 0.57
CA GLU A 14 -17.61 -9.45 1.79
C GLU A 14 -17.67 -8.44 2.93
N LEU A 15 -16.58 -7.69 3.15
CA LEU A 15 -16.53 -6.62 4.13
C LEU A 15 -17.56 -5.51 3.83
N ALA A 16 -17.79 -5.20 2.56
CA ALA A 16 -18.78 -4.21 2.14
C ALA A 16 -20.22 -4.70 2.33
N ALA A 17 -20.45 -6.02 2.24
CA ALA A 17 -21.75 -6.64 2.44
C ALA A 17 -22.11 -6.85 3.93
N GLU A 18 -21.18 -6.56 4.83
CA GLU A 18 -21.39 -6.73 6.27
C GLU A 18 -22.49 -5.82 6.82
N GLU A 19 -23.48 -6.43 7.47
CA GLU A 19 -24.49 -5.71 8.21
C GLU A 19 -23.93 -5.21 9.55
N ARG A 20 -23.92 -3.88 9.73
CA ARG A 20 -23.44 -3.22 10.94
C ARG A 20 -24.57 -2.65 11.81
N GLY A 21 -25.81 -3.01 11.49
CA GLY A 21 -26.98 -2.61 12.24
C GLY A 21 -26.94 -3.14 13.67
N GLY A 22 -27.29 -2.29 14.64
CA GLY A 22 -27.37 -2.69 16.06
C GLY A 22 -26.03 -2.96 16.74
N TRP A 23 -24.90 -2.65 16.09
CA TRP A 23 -23.59 -2.80 16.70
C TRP A 23 -23.42 -1.89 17.92
N SER A 24 -22.70 -2.40 18.91
CA SER A 24 -22.25 -1.59 20.05
C SER A 24 -21.09 -0.68 19.62
N GLY A 25 -20.83 0.36 20.42
CA GLY A 25 -19.66 1.21 20.20
C GLY A 25 -18.33 0.44 20.23
N ALA A 26 -18.22 -0.59 21.08
CA ALA A 26 -17.05 -1.46 21.14
C ALA A 26 -16.87 -2.25 19.83
N ALA A 27 -17.95 -2.82 19.28
CA ALA A 27 -17.90 -3.56 18.01
C ALA A 27 -17.45 -2.66 16.84
N HIS A 28 -17.89 -1.39 16.82
CA HIS A 28 -17.40 -0.42 15.84
C HIS A 28 -15.91 -0.10 16.02
N ALA A 29 -15.45 0.07 17.26
CA ALA A 29 -14.04 0.35 17.55
C ALA A 29 -13.14 -0.82 17.12
N ASP A 30 -13.51 -2.05 17.47
CA ASP A 30 -12.79 -3.26 17.10
C ASP A 30 -12.71 -3.43 15.57
N ARG A 31 -13.82 -3.16 14.87
CA ARG A 31 -13.84 -3.18 13.41
C ARG A 31 -12.91 -2.13 12.82
N LEU A 32 -12.96 -0.90 13.31
CA LEU A 32 -12.09 0.17 12.81
C LEU A 32 -10.61 -0.17 13.04
N ALA A 33 -10.26 -0.69 14.22
CA ALA A 33 -8.91 -1.12 14.53
C ALA A 33 -8.42 -2.22 13.56
N GLY A 34 -9.26 -3.23 13.29
CA GLY A 34 -8.96 -4.28 12.31
C GLY A 34 -8.72 -3.71 10.90
N LEU A 35 -9.58 -2.80 10.45
CA LEU A 35 -9.45 -2.17 9.12
C LEU A 35 -8.17 -1.31 9.00
N LEU A 36 -7.81 -0.58 10.05
CA LEU A 36 -6.58 0.21 10.06
C LEU A 36 -5.34 -0.69 10.05
N GLY A 37 -5.37 -1.82 10.76
CA GLY A 37 -4.28 -2.82 10.72
C GLY A 37 -4.13 -3.45 9.34
N VAL A 38 -5.23 -3.85 8.70
CA VAL A 38 -5.22 -4.39 7.32
C VAL A 38 -4.72 -3.34 6.34
N ARG A 39 -5.18 -2.09 6.46
CA ARG A 39 -4.73 -0.98 5.62
C ARG A 39 -3.22 -0.78 5.70
N GLU A 40 -2.65 -0.79 6.89
CA GLU A 40 -1.20 -0.65 7.09
C GLU A 40 -0.44 -1.76 6.34
N ARG A 41 -0.84 -3.03 6.51
CA ARG A 41 -0.19 -4.15 5.82
C ARG A 41 -0.35 -4.09 4.30
N TRP A 42 -1.53 -3.71 3.82
CA TRP A 42 -1.77 -3.49 2.41
C TRP A 42 -0.87 -2.39 1.83
N GLU A 43 -0.76 -1.24 2.51
CA GLU A 43 0.11 -0.15 2.06
C GLU A 43 1.59 -0.57 2.01
N VAL A 44 2.04 -1.47 2.91
CA VAL A 44 3.40 -2.05 2.85
C VAL A 44 3.59 -2.92 1.59
N GLU A 45 2.63 -3.77 1.24
CA GLU A 45 2.72 -4.57 0.01
C GLU A 45 2.71 -3.69 -1.25
N VAL A 46 1.99 -2.56 -1.23
CA VAL A 46 2.07 -1.56 -2.30
C VAL A 46 3.48 -0.96 -2.41
N VAL A 47 4.12 -0.61 -1.29
CA VAL A 47 5.51 -0.10 -1.30
C VAL A 47 6.47 -1.13 -1.91
N ARG A 48 6.34 -2.41 -1.55
CA ARG A 48 7.16 -3.49 -2.12
C ARG A 48 6.95 -3.64 -3.63
N ALA A 49 5.69 -3.64 -4.06
CA ALA A 49 5.35 -3.74 -5.48
C ALA A 49 5.91 -2.55 -6.28
N VAL A 50 5.75 -1.33 -5.77
CA VAL A 50 6.33 -0.12 -6.40
C VAL A 50 7.84 -0.17 -6.39
N ALA A 51 8.49 -0.67 -5.33
CA ALA A 51 9.94 -0.78 -5.26
C ALA A 51 10.52 -1.69 -6.35
N GLY A 52 9.93 -2.88 -6.54
CA GLY A 52 10.36 -3.78 -7.61
C GLY A 52 10.03 -3.24 -9.01
N TRP A 53 8.85 -2.64 -9.16
CA TRP A 53 8.41 -2.05 -10.43
C TRP A 53 9.26 -0.84 -10.86
N ASP A 54 9.64 0.02 -9.91
CA ASP A 54 10.51 1.18 -10.17
C ASP A 54 11.96 0.77 -10.44
N ASP A 55 12.50 -0.21 -9.68
CA ASP A 55 13.85 -0.74 -9.88
C ASP A 55 14.02 -1.37 -11.28
N ALA A 56 13.01 -2.11 -11.73
CA ALA A 56 12.97 -2.68 -13.08
C ALA A 56 12.68 -1.62 -14.18
N GLN A 57 12.47 -0.36 -13.81
CA GLN A 57 12.03 0.71 -14.70
C GLN A 57 10.80 0.35 -15.53
N ALA A 58 9.90 -0.48 -14.99
CA ALA A 58 8.77 -1.03 -15.74
C ALA A 58 7.74 0.04 -16.15
N TRP A 59 7.75 1.20 -15.50
CA TRP A 59 7.03 2.40 -15.96
C TRP A 59 7.43 2.85 -17.37
N ALA A 60 8.68 2.61 -17.79
CA ALA A 60 9.20 3.07 -19.07
C ALA A 60 8.71 2.22 -20.25
N LEU A 61 8.19 1.01 -20.01
CA LEU A 61 7.76 0.07 -21.06
C LEU A 61 6.67 0.65 -21.97
N ASP A 62 5.83 1.53 -21.43
CA ASP A 62 4.75 2.20 -22.15
C ASP A 62 5.12 3.64 -22.56
N GLY A 63 6.41 4.00 -22.55
CA GLY A 63 6.91 5.33 -22.92
C GLY A 63 6.71 6.43 -21.87
N ALA A 64 6.38 6.09 -20.62
CA ALA A 64 6.33 7.10 -19.57
C ALA A 64 7.75 7.59 -19.22
N LEU A 65 7.87 8.88 -18.88
CA LEU A 65 9.18 9.49 -18.57
C LEU A 65 9.60 9.31 -17.11
N THR A 66 8.64 9.11 -16.22
CA THR A 66 8.88 8.93 -14.78
C THR A 66 7.85 7.98 -14.17
N PRO A 67 8.16 7.33 -13.03
CA PRO A 67 7.21 6.50 -12.29
C PRO A 67 5.94 7.29 -11.92
N VAL A 68 6.12 8.51 -11.42
CA VAL A 68 5.02 9.38 -11.01
C VAL A 68 4.10 9.70 -12.18
N SER A 69 4.65 10.05 -13.36
CA SER A 69 3.84 10.30 -14.55
C SER A 69 3.07 9.07 -15.01
N TRP A 70 3.66 7.87 -14.90
CA TRP A 70 2.97 6.63 -15.25
C TRP A 70 1.77 6.38 -14.33
N ILE A 71 1.94 6.57 -13.01
CA ILE A 71 0.87 6.41 -12.01
C ILE A 71 -0.26 7.42 -12.27
N THR A 72 0.06 8.72 -12.35
CA THR A 72 -0.97 9.78 -12.45
C THR A 72 -1.71 9.77 -13.78
N ALA A 73 -1.13 9.19 -14.83
CA ALA A 73 -1.81 9.04 -16.12
C ALA A 73 -2.82 7.88 -16.14
N ARG A 74 -2.70 6.91 -15.23
CA ARG A 74 -3.50 5.67 -15.21
C ARG A 74 -4.49 5.59 -14.06
N PHE A 75 -4.17 6.21 -12.94
CA PHE A 75 -4.97 6.14 -11.73
C PHE A 75 -5.40 7.53 -11.28
N PRO A 76 -6.59 7.67 -10.67
CA PRO A 76 -7.07 8.93 -10.09
C PRO A 76 -6.35 9.21 -8.76
N ILE A 77 -5.03 9.37 -8.82
CA ILE A 77 -4.15 9.63 -7.67
C ILE A 77 -3.52 11.00 -7.87
N ALA A 78 -3.57 11.84 -6.84
CA ALA A 78 -2.95 13.15 -6.87
C ALA A 78 -1.42 13.01 -6.97
N ARG A 79 -0.78 13.93 -7.70
CA ARG A 79 0.68 13.92 -7.90
C ARG A 79 1.49 13.83 -6.58
N PRO A 80 1.14 14.54 -5.49
CA PRO A 80 1.87 14.41 -4.22
C PRO A 80 1.81 13.00 -3.63
N ASP A 81 0.67 12.31 -3.76
CA ASP A 81 0.52 10.95 -3.22
C ASP A 81 1.29 9.93 -4.07
N ALA A 82 1.22 10.05 -5.39
CA ALA A 82 2.03 9.24 -6.30
C ALA A 82 3.54 9.45 -6.04
N ARG A 83 3.96 10.69 -5.79
CA ARG A 83 5.35 11.01 -5.43
C ARG A 83 5.75 10.34 -4.11
N ARG A 84 4.92 10.46 -3.08
CA ARG A 84 5.15 9.81 -1.78
C ARG A 84 5.31 8.29 -1.93
N MET A 85 4.48 7.63 -2.73
CA MET A 85 4.61 6.19 -2.97
C MET A 85 5.99 5.81 -3.54
N VAL A 86 6.45 6.57 -4.54
CA VAL A 86 7.76 6.34 -5.18
C VAL A 86 8.91 6.64 -4.21
N ASP A 87 8.81 7.71 -3.42
CA ASP A 87 9.83 8.06 -2.43
C ASP A 87 9.95 6.97 -1.33
N LEU A 88 8.82 6.49 -0.80
CA LEU A 88 8.79 5.39 0.18
C LEU A 88 9.40 4.10 -0.38
N ALA A 89 9.05 3.74 -1.61
CA ALA A 89 9.64 2.60 -2.33
C ALA A 89 11.16 2.77 -2.52
N GLY A 90 11.60 4.00 -2.80
CA GLY A 90 13.02 4.34 -2.91
C GLY A 90 13.78 4.22 -1.59
N VAL A 91 13.17 4.58 -0.44
CA VAL A 91 13.77 4.35 0.89
C VAL A 91 13.81 2.85 1.19
N TYR A 92 12.69 2.15 1.01
CA TYR A 92 12.58 0.71 1.23
C TYR A 92 13.68 -0.05 0.48
N ARG A 93 13.88 0.25 -0.81
CA ARG A 93 14.90 -0.41 -1.64
C ARG A 93 16.33 -0.08 -1.23
N ARG A 94 16.62 1.17 -0.87
CA ARG A 94 17.99 1.63 -0.54
C ARG A 94 18.48 1.17 0.82
N HIS A 95 17.58 0.77 1.72
CA HIS A 95 17.91 0.48 3.11
C HIS A 95 17.36 -0.88 3.56
N PRO A 96 18.09 -1.98 3.32
CA PRO A 96 17.64 -3.34 3.63
C PRO A 96 17.22 -3.56 5.09
N GLN A 97 17.88 -2.91 6.05
CA GLN A 97 17.52 -2.98 7.46
C GLN A 97 16.16 -2.33 7.77
N ILE A 98 15.81 -1.26 7.05
CA ILE A 98 14.50 -0.60 7.17
C ILE A 98 13.43 -1.49 6.52
N ALA A 99 13.73 -2.06 5.35
CA ALA A 99 12.85 -3.02 4.68
C ALA A 99 12.55 -4.21 5.59
N ALA A 100 13.57 -4.84 6.18
CA ALA A 100 13.40 -5.97 7.09
C ALA A 100 12.53 -5.61 8.32
N ALA A 101 12.76 -4.45 8.93
CA ALA A 101 11.98 -3.98 10.07
C ALA A 101 10.51 -3.69 9.69
N LEU A 102 10.25 -3.13 8.50
CA LEU A 102 8.90 -2.89 8.01
C LEU A 102 8.18 -4.21 7.69
N ASP A 103 8.90 -5.14 7.08
CA ASP A 103 8.41 -6.46 6.69
C ASP A 103 7.99 -7.28 7.91
N GLY A 104 8.83 -7.24 8.96
CA GLY A 104 8.60 -7.86 10.27
C GLY A 104 7.60 -7.12 11.16
N ALA A 105 7.09 -5.96 10.74
CA ALA A 105 6.22 -5.07 11.53
C ALA A 105 6.86 -4.51 12.82
N ASP A 106 8.20 -4.48 12.89
CA ASP A 106 8.95 -3.80 13.96
C ASP A 106 8.81 -2.27 13.85
N ILE A 107 8.63 -1.78 12.63
CA ILE A 107 8.26 -0.40 12.33
C ILE A 107 7.03 -0.35 11.41
N THR A 108 6.38 0.81 11.41
CA THR A 108 5.25 1.14 10.54
C THR A 108 5.66 2.06 9.39
N LEU A 109 4.79 2.22 8.40
CA LEU A 109 4.93 3.18 7.31
C LEU A 109 5.06 4.62 7.81
N LEU A 110 4.53 4.95 8.99
CA LEU A 110 4.76 6.25 9.60
C LEU A 110 6.26 6.51 9.81
N HIS A 111 7.00 5.52 10.31
CA HIS A 111 8.45 5.62 10.48
C HIS A 111 9.16 5.76 9.13
N LEU A 112 8.74 4.99 8.12
CA LEU A 112 9.28 5.10 6.77
C LEU A 112 9.05 6.49 6.16
N ARG A 113 7.87 7.09 6.38
CA ARG A 113 7.53 8.44 5.92
C ARG A 113 8.42 9.54 6.51
N HIS A 114 8.99 9.33 7.69
CA HIS A 114 9.94 10.28 8.27
C HIS A 114 11.34 10.19 7.65
N LEU A 115 11.61 9.17 6.83
CA LEU A 115 12.91 8.89 6.22
C LEU A 115 12.94 9.15 4.69
N ALA A 116 11.77 9.42 4.09
CA ALA A 116 11.57 9.67 2.67
C ALA A 116 11.54 11.17 2.36
#